data_AF-A0A950G521-F1
#
_entry.id   AF-A0A950G521-F1
#
_cell.length_a   1.000
_cell.length_b   1.000
_cell.length_c   1.000
_cell.angle_alpha   90.00
_cell.angle_beta   90.00
_cell.angle_gamma   90.00
#
_symmetry.space_group_name_H-M   'P 1'
#
loop_
_entity.id
_entity.type
_entity.pdbx_description
1 polymer ?
#
loop_
_entity_poly.entity_id
_entity_poly.type
_entity_poly.pdbx_seq_one_letter_code
_entity_poly.pdbx_strand_id
1 'polypeptide(L)'
;MANASFVIANAAQDFLTAVVATARPDSRVLDVIVSESRAMYAGDWTPVPARVLCKGGPGFHIEFARPTNARHLRVDVLHGGLTDLAVQTERVAPLDEAATRALLKRKRIVFVGCARQCGAATDATLARVAELGALFGDWSLVVFENDSTDDTAARIRAFAADQPVELIQEPGLKELLPERTARLAYGRNRLLERALEIGGDYVCVVDIDGLVTPEHPSVASFLSSFALESCWDAVFPVNAGMYYDVWALRHPVLCPRDYMRLGTVMDAALGQSLAVHFAASYVQIDLRLLQAWLPVDSAFGGMGLYKAAALAGARYIGLQEQREVCEHVTLHAQLRARGAALYINPHFVVASHGGEGNPVTHRP
;
A
#
# COMPACT_ATOMS: atom_id res chain seq x y z
N MET A 1 -7.75 -7.95 -43.50
CA MET A 1 -7.30 -7.49 -42.17
C MET A 1 -7.39 -8.69 -41.25
N ALA A 2 -6.33 -8.95 -40.48
CA ALA A 2 -6.23 -10.10 -39.58
C ALA A 2 -5.90 -9.63 -38.17
N ASN A 3 -6.24 -10.44 -37.18
CA ASN A 3 -5.90 -10.20 -35.78
C ASN A 3 -4.91 -11.27 -35.32
N ALA A 4 -3.81 -10.83 -34.70
CA ALA A 4 -2.85 -11.69 -34.04
C ALA A 4 -2.88 -11.39 -32.54
N SER A 5 -2.87 -12.43 -31.71
CA SER A 5 -2.85 -12.30 -30.26
C SER A 5 -1.71 -13.12 -29.69
N PHE A 6 -0.97 -12.55 -28.74
CA PHE A 6 0.09 -13.25 -28.04
C PHE A 6 0.19 -12.76 -26.59
N VAL A 7 0.80 -13.60 -25.74
CA VAL A 7 0.98 -13.32 -24.31
C VAL A 7 2.45 -13.18 -23.98
N ILE A 8 2.80 -12.12 -23.26
CA ILE A 8 4.11 -11.88 -22.69
C ILE A 8 4.05 -12.30 -21.21
N ALA A 9 4.95 -13.19 -20.79
CA ALA A 9 5.09 -13.60 -19.40
C ALA A 9 6.10 -12.70 -18.68
N ASN A 10 5.68 -12.06 -17.58
CA ASN A 10 6.55 -11.32 -16.68
C ASN A 10 6.84 -12.17 -15.44
N ALA A 11 7.72 -13.15 -15.59
CA ALA A 11 7.99 -14.13 -14.52
C ALA A 11 8.66 -13.51 -13.27
N ALA A 12 9.36 -12.39 -13.44
CA ALA A 12 9.97 -11.65 -12.34
C ALA A 12 8.99 -10.70 -11.64
N GLN A 13 7.87 -10.34 -12.29
CA GLN A 13 6.90 -9.37 -11.78
C GLN A 13 7.56 -8.04 -11.36
N ASP A 14 8.54 -7.62 -12.14
CA ASP A 14 9.08 -6.27 -12.08
C ASP A 14 8.19 -5.31 -12.86
N PHE A 15 8.45 -4.01 -12.70
CA PHE A 15 7.62 -2.96 -13.25
C PHE A 15 8.02 -2.67 -14.71
N LEU A 16 7.14 -3.03 -15.64
CA LEU A 16 7.29 -2.79 -17.07
C LEU A 16 6.80 -1.39 -17.42
N THR A 17 7.58 -0.63 -18.19
CA THR A 17 7.22 0.70 -18.69
C THR A 17 6.67 0.67 -20.11
N ALA A 18 7.09 -0.31 -20.91
CA ALA A 18 6.66 -0.41 -22.29
C ALA A 18 6.76 -1.82 -22.88
N VAL A 19 6.06 -2.02 -23.99
CA VAL A 19 6.23 -3.15 -24.92
C VAL A 19 6.61 -2.60 -26.29
N VAL A 20 7.73 -3.05 -26.82
CA VAL A 20 8.24 -2.68 -28.14
C VAL A 20 8.21 -3.91 -29.03
N ALA A 21 7.68 -3.77 -30.24
CA ALA A 21 7.72 -4.86 -31.20
C ALA A 21 8.06 -4.40 -32.62
N THR A 22 8.81 -5.24 -33.30
CA THR A 22 9.28 -5.03 -34.67
C THR A 22 9.04 -6.30 -35.48
N ALA A 23 8.48 -6.17 -36.66
CA ALA A 23 8.20 -7.22 -37.62
C ALA A 23 8.95 -6.95 -38.94
N ARG A 24 8.75 -7.82 -39.94
CA ARG A 24 9.34 -7.60 -41.27
C ARG A 24 8.83 -6.32 -41.95
N PRO A 25 9.61 -5.66 -42.83
CA PRO A 25 9.23 -4.39 -43.46
C PRO A 25 7.93 -4.40 -44.27
N ASP A 26 7.51 -5.56 -44.79
CA ASP A 26 6.25 -5.77 -45.52
C ASP A 26 5.03 -5.90 -44.60
N SER A 27 5.26 -6.05 -43.29
CA SER A 27 4.19 -6.08 -42.28
C SER A 27 3.62 -4.69 -42.05
N ARG A 28 2.30 -4.63 -41.82
CA ARG A 28 1.61 -3.40 -41.47
C ARG A 28 0.80 -3.56 -40.18
N VAL A 29 1.21 -2.85 -39.12
CA VAL A 29 0.45 -2.76 -37.86
C VAL A 29 -0.54 -1.61 -37.96
N LEU A 30 -1.82 -1.91 -37.76
CA LEU A 30 -2.93 -0.95 -37.90
C LEU A 30 -3.40 -0.44 -36.55
N ASP A 31 -3.50 -1.33 -35.55
CA ASP A 31 -3.91 -1.00 -34.20
C ASP A 31 -3.37 -2.06 -33.22
N VAL A 32 -3.23 -1.69 -31.95
CA VAL A 32 -2.75 -2.57 -30.89
C VAL A 32 -3.50 -2.30 -29.60
N ILE A 33 -4.00 -3.37 -28.98
CA ILE A 33 -4.63 -3.33 -27.67
C ILE A 33 -3.78 -4.15 -26.71
N VAL A 34 -3.57 -3.61 -25.50
CA VAL A 34 -2.89 -4.32 -24.42
C VAL A 34 -3.85 -4.52 -23.24
N SER A 35 -3.83 -5.73 -22.71
CA SER A 35 -4.52 -6.07 -21.47
C SER A 35 -3.60 -6.85 -20.55
N GLU A 36 -3.84 -6.78 -19.25
CA GLU A 36 -3.05 -7.48 -18.24
C GLU A 36 -3.90 -8.48 -17.47
N SER A 37 -3.25 -9.53 -16.97
CA SER A 37 -3.84 -10.40 -15.95
C SER A 37 -2.93 -10.44 -14.73
N ARG A 38 -3.54 -10.19 -13.57
CA ARG A 38 -2.90 -10.25 -12.25
C ARG A 38 -3.19 -11.55 -11.52
N ALA A 39 -4.21 -12.29 -11.93
CA ALA A 39 -4.59 -13.57 -11.34
C ALA A 39 -3.79 -14.73 -11.94
N MET A 40 -3.65 -15.81 -11.17
CA MET A 40 -3.01 -17.04 -11.64
C MET A 40 -3.82 -17.72 -12.77
N TYR A 41 -5.13 -17.46 -12.86
CA TYR A 41 -6.01 -18.04 -13.88
C TYR A 41 -6.07 -17.16 -15.13
N ALA A 42 -5.78 -17.76 -16.28
CA ALA A 42 -5.93 -17.14 -17.59
C ALA A 42 -7.43 -16.91 -17.88
N GLY A 43 -7.89 -15.65 -17.84
CA GLY A 43 -9.29 -15.31 -18.14
C GLY A 43 -9.65 -13.87 -17.79
N ASP A 44 -9.14 -13.37 -16.67
CA ASP A 44 -9.40 -12.01 -16.20
C ASP A 44 -8.39 -11.03 -16.79
N TRP A 45 -8.69 -10.57 -18.00
CA TRP A 45 -7.88 -9.58 -18.71
C TRP A 45 -8.48 -8.19 -18.55
N THR A 46 -7.72 -7.28 -17.94
CA THR A 46 -8.10 -5.87 -17.80
C THR A 46 -7.34 -5.01 -18.79
N PRO A 47 -8.00 -4.11 -19.55
CA PRO A 47 -7.29 -3.16 -20.40
C PRO A 47 -6.30 -2.33 -19.60
N VAL A 48 -5.09 -2.16 -20.13
CA VAL A 48 -4.06 -1.31 -19.49
C VAL A 48 -4.09 0.05 -20.16
N PRO A 49 -4.25 1.15 -19.40
CA PRO A 49 -4.08 2.49 -19.95
C PRO A 49 -2.65 2.66 -20.50
N ALA A 50 -2.55 2.87 -21.81
CA ALA A 50 -1.29 2.98 -22.50
C ALA A 50 -1.41 3.92 -23.70
N ARG A 51 -0.29 4.56 -24.06
CA ARG A 51 -0.13 5.29 -25.31
C ARG A 51 0.45 4.34 -26.34
N VAL A 52 -0.28 4.12 -27.42
CA VAL A 52 0.12 3.23 -28.51
C VAL A 52 0.69 4.05 -29.66
N LEU A 53 1.92 3.74 -30.05
CA LEU A 53 2.63 4.33 -31.17
C LEU A 53 2.77 3.28 -32.27
N CYS A 54 1.83 3.26 -33.21
CA CYS A 54 1.90 2.43 -34.41
C CYS A 54 1.51 3.27 -35.65
N LYS A 55 2.48 3.58 -36.51
CA LYS A 55 2.26 4.43 -37.70
C LYS A 55 2.06 3.63 -38.99
N GLY A 56 1.22 2.60 -38.99
CA GLY A 56 1.02 1.78 -40.20
C GLY A 56 2.29 1.10 -40.72
N GLY A 57 3.34 1.07 -39.91
CA GLY A 57 4.64 0.47 -40.23
C GLY A 57 4.75 -0.95 -39.67
N PRO A 58 5.95 -1.54 -39.71
CA PRO A 58 6.18 -2.93 -39.35
C PRO A 58 6.30 -3.14 -37.84
N GLY A 59 5.82 -2.23 -36.98
CA GLY A 59 6.04 -2.33 -35.55
C GLY A 59 5.18 -1.40 -34.74
N PHE A 60 5.30 -1.53 -33.42
CA PHE A 60 4.59 -0.72 -32.45
C PHE A 60 5.42 -0.49 -31.19
N HIS A 61 5.10 0.58 -30.49
CA HIS A 61 5.59 0.86 -29.15
C HIS A 61 4.39 1.22 -28.25
N ILE A 62 4.17 0.41 -27.21
CA ILE A 62 3.12 0.62 -26.21
C ILE A 62 3.81 1.19 -24.97
N GLU A 63 3.59 2.46 -24.68
CA GLU A 63 4.08 3.15 -23.48
C GLU A 63 2.98 3.09 -22.41
N PHE A 64 3.19 2.39 -21.29
CA PHE A 64 2.18 2.32 -20.25
C PHE A 64 2.02 3.68 -19.55
N ALA A 65 0.78 4.08 -19.27
CA ALA A 65 0.51 5.32 -18.55
C ALA A 65 1.13 5.33 -17.15
N ARG A 66 1.26 4.13 -16.54
CA ARG A 66 2.06 3.85 -15.35
C ARG A 66 2.71 2.49 -15.48
N PRO A 67 3.88 2.27 -14.85
CA PRO A 67 4.51 0.96 -14.86
C PRO A 67 3.59 -0.13 -14.29
N THR A 68 3.60 -1.30 -14.91
CA THR A 68 2.80 -2.46 -14.46
C THR A 68 3.70 -3.64 -14.09
N ASN A 69 3.37 -4.33 -13.00
CA ASN A 69 4.04 -5.56 -12.59
C ASN A 69 3.16 -6.81 -12.77
N ALA A 70 2.17 -6.73 -13.66
CA ALA A 70 1.29 -7.84 -13.96
C ALA A 70 2.06 -9.08 -14.42
N ARG A 71 1.55 -10.27 -14.06
CA ARG A 71 2.16 -11.56 -14.38
C ARG A 71 2.14 -11.85 -15.87
N HIS A 72 1.06 -11.45 -16.53
CA HIS A 72 0.84 -11.66 -17.96
C HIS A 72 0.32 -10.39 -18.63
N LEU A 73 0.83 -10.11 -19.83
CA LEU A 73 0.30 -9.11 -20.74
C LEU A 73 -0.20 -9.80 -22.00
N ARG A 74 -1.43 -9.56 -22.42
CA ARG A 74 -1.94 -9.96 -23.73
C ARG A 74 -1.89 -8.76 -24.66
N VAL A 75 -1.30 -8.95 -25.83
CA VAL A 75 -1.22 -7.95 -26.89
C VAL A 75 -2.00 -8.47 -28.08
N ASP A 76 -3.03 -7.73 -28.45
CA ASP A 76 -3.90 -8.00 -29.60
C ASP A 76 -3.55 -6.99 -30.71
N VAL A 77 -3.14 -7.48 -31.87
CA VAL A 77 -2.58 -6.67 -32.97
C VAL A 77 -3.47 -6.81 -34.20
N LEU A 78 -4.08 -5.71 -34.61
CA LEU A 78 -4.75 -5.60 -35.91
C LEU A 78 -3.70 -5.30 -36.99
N HIS A 79 -3.63 -6.14 -38.02
CA HIS A 79 -2.55 -6.04 -39.00
C HIS A 79 -2.95 -6.42 -40.44
N GLY A 80 -2.05 -6.07 -41.38
CA GLY A 80 -2.00 -6.59 -42.74
C GLY A 80 -0.68 -7.33 -42.97
N GLY A 81 -0.70 -8.67 -42.93
CA GLY A 81 0.47 -9.50 -43.26
C GLY A 81 1.62 -9.50 -42.24
N LEU A 82 1.32 -9.53 -40.93
CA LEU A 82 2.32 -9.52 -39.87
C LEU A 82 3.13 -10.81 -39.88
N THR A 83 4.46 -10.71 -40.00
CA THR A 83 5.38 -11.86 -39.99
C THR A 83 6.66 -11.54 -39.20
N ASP A 84 7.24 -12.55 -38.57
CA ASP A 84 8.45 -12.48 -37.73
C ASP A 84 8.43 -11.35 -36.68
N LEU A 85 7.36 -11.27 -35.89
CA LEU A 85 7.24 -10.30 -34.80
C LEU A 85 8.25 -10.61 -33.68
N ALA A 86 9.25 -9.75 -33.51
CA ALA A 86 10.13 -9.73 -32.35
C ALA A 86 9.57 -8.75 -31.30
N VAL A 87 9.45 -9.20 -30.05
CA VAL A 87 8.86 -8.42 -28.95
C VAL A 87 9.86 -8.28 -27.82
N GLN A 88 9.95 -7.06 -27.27
CA GLN A 88 10.78 -6.70 -26.14
C GLN A 88 9.96 -5.91 -25.11
N THR A 89 10.41 -5.91 -23.86
CA THR A 89 9.80 -5.16 -22.76
C THR A 89 10.82 -4.21 -22.17
N GLU A 90 10.38 -2.99 -21.86
CA GLU A 90 11.17 -2.00 -21.12
C GLU A 90 10.73 -2.00 -19.66
N ARG A 91 11.66 -1.67 -18.75
CA ARG A 91 11.48 -1.84 -17.30
C ARG A 91 11.94 -0.61 -16.55
N VAL A 92 11.31 -0.37 -15.40
CA VAL A 92 11.80 0.60 -14.43
C VAL A 92 13.13 0.09 -13.86
N ALA A 93 14.19 0.89 -14.02
CA ALA A 93 15.43 0.68 -13.29
C ALA A 93 15.27 1.26 -11.87
N PRO A 94 15.37 0.45 -10.81
CA PRO A 94 15.31 0.96 -9.44
C PRO A 94 16.43 1.97 -9.18
N LEU A 95 16.12 3.02 -8.42
CA LEU A 95 17.14 3.93 -7.93
C LEU A 95 18.06 3.19 -6.95
N ASP A 96 19.37 3.43 -7.06
CA ASP A 96 20.30 3.03 -6.00
C ASP A 96 20.07 3.88 -4.73
N GLU A 97 20.73 3.50 -3.62
CA GLU A 97 20.53 4.19 -2.35
C GLU A 97 20.93 5.67 -2.41
N ALA A 98 22.02 6.00 -3.10
CA ALA A 98 22.52 7.38 -3.21
C ALA A 98 21.53 8.27 -3.97
N ALA A 99 21.03 7.78 -5.12
CA ALA A 99 20.01 8.44 -5.91
C ALA A 99 18.68 8.56 -5.15
N THR A 100 18.30 7.52 -4.40
CA THR A 100 17.11 7.53 -3.54
C THR A 100 17.23 8.61 -2.47
N ARG A 101 18.33 8.65 -1.72
CA ARG A 101 18.55 9.69 -0.69
C ARG A 101 18.57 11.10 -1.31
N ALA A 102 19.20 11.27 -2.46
CA ALA A 102 19.21 12.55 -3.18
C ALA A 102 17.79 12.98 -3.59
N LEU A 103 16.95 12.04 -4.03
CA LEU A 103 15.54 12.29 -4.31
C LEU A 103 14.82 12.78 -3.05
N LEU A 104 14.91 12.04 -1.93
CA LEU A 104 14.18 12.36 -0.69
C LEU A 104 14.60 13.71 -0.09
N LYS A 105 15.86 14.12 -0.27
CA LYS A 105 16.34 15.44 0.17
C LYS A 105 15.68 16.62 -0.54
N ARG A 106 14.96 16.38 -1.64
CA ARG A 106 14.15 17.39 -2.35
C ARG A 106 12.65 17.24 -2.08
N LYS A 107 12.28 16.38 -1.14
CA LYS A 107 10.90 15.99 -0.84
C LYS A 107 10.55 16.31 0.60
N ARG A 108 9.26 16.50 0.84
CA ARG A 108 8.68 16.65 2.17
C ARG A 108 7.79 15.46 2.51
N ILE A 109 7.88 14.98 3.75
CA ILE A 109 7.01 13.94 4.29
C ILE A 109 6.26 14.43 5.53
N VAL A 110 4.99 14.06 5.67
CA VAL A 110 4.22 14.27 6.90
C VAL A 110 3.88 12.90 7.49
N PHE A 111 4.42 12.60 8.66
CA PHE A 111 4.00 11.44 9.43
C PHE A 111 2.72 11.76 10.19
N VAL A 112 1.84 10.77 10.33
CA VAL A 112 0.62 10.89 11.14
C VAL A 112 0.37 9.63 11.93
N GLY A 113 -0.11 9.76 13.17
CA GLY A 113 -0.44 8.59 13.99
C GLY A 113 -1.50 8.87 15.05
N CYS A 114 -2.38 7.90 15.27
CA CYS A 114 -3.26 7.92 16.44
C CYS A 114 -2.53 7.32 17.64
N ALA A 115 -2.67 7.93 18.81
CA ALA A 115 -2.07 7.48 20.05
C ALA A 115 -3.16 7.34 21.13
N ARG A 116 -3.17 6.21 21.83
CA ARG A 116 -4.12 5.97 22.92
C ARG A 116 -3.63 4.84 23.82
N GLN A 117 -3.31 5.13 25.08
CA GLN A 117 -2.76 4.16 26.04
C GLN A 117 -1.52 3.41 25.50
N CYS A 118 -0.55 4.14 24.97
CA CYS A 118 0.65 3.58 24.34
C CYS A 118 1.96 4.14 24.92
N GLY A 119 1.95 4.61 26.17
CA GLY A 119 3.10 5.28 26.78
C GLY A 119 4.38 4.45 26.74
N ALA A 120 4.28 3.13 26.91
CA ALA A 120 5.41 2.21 26.90
C ALA A 120 6.16 2.11 25.55
N ALA A 121 5.47 2.34 24.43
CA ALA A 121 6.04 2.26 23.07
C ALA A 121 6.35 3.64 22.47
N THR A 122 5.74 4.69 23.02
CA THR A 122 5.70 6.03 22.44
C THR A 122 7.10 6.56 22.10
N ASP A 123 8.04 6.57 23.05
CA ASP A 123 9.36 7.19 22.84
C ASP A 123 10.16 6.49 21.72
N ALA A 124 10.11 5.16 21.69
CA ALA A 124 10.80 4.37 20.67
C ALA A 124 10.22 4.63 19.27
N THR A 125 8.90 4.68 19.15
CA THR A 125 8.23 5.01 17.88
C THR A 125 8.55 6.44 17.44
N LEU A 126 8.48 7.43 18.33
CA LEU A 126 8.77 8.83 18.00
C LEU A 126 10.21 9.03 17.53
N ALA A 127 11.18 8.42 18.23
CA ALA A 127 12.59 8.48 17.84
C ALA A 127 12.84 7.85 16.47
N ARG A 128 12.25 6.68 16.20
CA ARG A 128 12.35 6.00 14.90
C ARG A 128 11.69 6.80 13.79
N VAL A 129 10.53 7.41 14.02
CA VAL A 129 9.88 8.31 13.05
C VAL A 129 10.77 9.52 12.74
N ALA A 130 11.40 10.14 13.73
CA ALA A 130 12.32 11.25 13.51
C ALA A 130 13.56 10.84 12.70
N GLU A 131 14.12 9.65 12.97
CA GLU A 131 15.25 9.10 12.19
C GLU A 131 14.86 8.90 10.71
N LEU A 132 13.67 8.34 10.44
CA LEU A 132 13.16 8.16 9.08
C LEU A 132 12.82 9.51 8.43
N GLY A 133 12.26 10.45 9.17
CA GLY A 133 11.95 11.80 8.70
C GLY A 133 13.20 12.60 8.31
N ALA A 134 14.30 12.42 9.04
CA ALA A 134 15.58 13.05 8.72
C ALA A 134 16.19 12.62 7.36
N LEU A 135 15.65 11.58 6.72
CA LEU A 135 16.02 11.20 5.34
C LEU A 135 15.53 12.23 4.31
N PHE A 136 14.50 13.02 4.64
CA PHE A 136 13.86 13.98 3.74
C PHE A 136 14.51 15.36 3.82
N GLY A 137 14.14 16.24 2.88
CA GLY A 137 14.50 17.65 2.93
C GLY A 137 13.75 18.39 4.05
N ASP A 138 12.53 17.95 4.30
CA ASP A 138 11.67 18.46 5.38
C ASP A 138 10.73 17.36 5.88
N TRP A 139 10.41 17.38 7.16
CA TRP A 139 9.49 16.42 7.76
C TRP A 139 8.75 17.00 8.95
N SER A 140 7.57 16.46 9.22
CA SER A 140 6.81 16.72 10.45
C SER A 140 6.04 15.48 10.88
N LEU A 141 5.58 15.45 12.12
CA LEU A 141 4.70 14.42 12.66
C LEU A 141 3.47 15.08 13.28
N VAL A 142 2.27 14.61 12.93
CA VAL A 142 1.03 15.00 13.62
C VAL A 142 0.50 13.80 14.38
N VAL A 143 0.30 13.94 15.69
CA VAL A 143 -0.26 12.91 16.55
C VAL A 143 -1.65 13.31 16.98
N PHE A 144 -2.61 12.41 16.83
CA PHE A 144 -3.95 12.56 17.38
C PHE A 144 -4.07 11.67 18.60
N GLU A 145 -4.33 12.26 19.76
CA GLU A 145 -4.46 11.56 21.02
C GLU A 145 -5.86 11.77 21.61
N ASN A 146 -6.46 10.68 22.08
CA ASN A 146 -7.73 10.73 22.77
C ASN A 146 -7.77 9.80 23.99
N ASP A 147 -8.29 10.33 25.10
CA ASP A 147 -8.67 9.56 26.29
C ASP A 147 -7.57 8.68 26.92
N SER A 148 -6.28 9.03 26.74
CA SER A 148 -5.19 8.35 27.45
C SER A 148 -5.20 8.68 28.93
N THR A 149 -4.97 7.67 29.75
CA THR A 149 -4.88 7.78 31.23
C THR A 149 -3.47 7.45 31.74
N ASP A 150 -2.60 6.99 30.85
CA ASP A 150 -1.17 6.80 31.11
C ASP A 150 -0.39 8.05 30.68
N ASP A 151 0.94 7.94 30.60
CA ASP A 151 1.83 9.05 30.26
C ASP A 151 1.98 9.31 28.75
N THR A 152 1.17 8.66 27.88
CA THR A 152 1.21 8.80 26.41
C THR A 152 1.28 10.27 25.97
N ALA A 153 0.31 11.08 26.38
CA ALA A 153 0.23 12.47 25.96
C ALA A 153 1.39 13.32 26.52
N ALA A 154 1.88 13.01 27.73
CA ALA A 154 3.00 13.70 28.33
C ALA A 154 4.30 13.42 27.58
N ARG A 155 4.53 12.17 27.17
CA ARG A 155 5.68 11.76 26.35
C ARG A 155 5.70 12.43 24.99
N ILE A 156 4.56 12.47 24.29
CA ILE A 156 4.45 13.14 22.99
C ILE A 156 4.74 14.65 23.12
N ARG A 157 4.19 15.32 24.15
CA ARG A 157 4.47 16.75 24.40
C ARG A 157 5.95 17.01 24.71
N ALA A 158 6.59 16.13 25.49
CA ALA A 158 8.01 16.26 25.79
C ALA A 158 8.86 16.14 24.52
N PHE A 159 8.55 15.19 23.64
CA PHE A 159 9.24 15.02 22.36
C PHE A 159 9.00 16.20 21.41
N ALA A 160 7.78 16.75 21.40
CA ALA A 160 7.40 17.89 20.57
C ALA A 160 8.09 19.21 20.93
N ALA A 161 8.74 19.31 22.10
CA ALA A 161 9.44 20.52 22.51
C ALA A 161 10.61 20.90 21.57
N ASP A 162 11.30 19.89 21.02
CA ASP A 162 12.52 20.06 20.22
C ASP A 162 12.42 19.46 18.80
N GLN A 163 11.26 18.92 18.43
CA GLN A 163 11.03 18.21 17.18
C GLN A 163 9.82 18.78 16.44
N PRO A 164 9.72 18.66 15.10
CA PRO A 164 8.59 19.16 14.31
C PRO A 164 7.34 18.29 14.49
N VAL A 165 6.84 18.23 15.73
CA VAL A 165 5.71 17.38 16.13
C VAL A 165 4.56 18.24 16.62
N GLU A 166 3.38 17.98 16.08
CA GLU A 166 2.12 18.58 16.49
C GLU A 166 1.27 17.53 17.20
N LEU A 167 0.75 17.88 18.39
CA LEU A 167 -0.18 17.03 19.13
C LEU A 167 -1.58 17.65 19.12
N ILE A 168 -2.54 16.92 18.55
CA ILE A 168 -3.96 17.22 18.60
C ILE A 168 -4.59 16.34 19.69
N GLN A 169 -5.22 16.95 20.69
CA GLN A 169 -5.89 16.23 21.78
C GLN A 169 -7.39 16.50 21.79
N GLU A 170 -8.19 15.43 21.79
CA GLU A 170 -9.65 15.51 21.88
C GLU A 170 -10.18 14.55 22.97
N PRO A 171 -10.25 14.99 24.24
CA PRO A 171 -10.76 14.17 25.34
C PRO A 171 -12.30 14.02 25.28
N GLY A 172 -12.81 12.93 25.84
CA GLY A 172 -14.24 12.57 25.84
C GLY A 172 -14.69 11.84 24.58
N LEU A 173 -13.78 11.55 23.64
CA LEU A 173 -14.14 10.98 22.34
C LEU A 173 -14.72 9.56 22.46
N LYS A 174 -14.24 8.77 23.42
CA LYS A 174 -14.79 7.44 23.73
C LYS A 174 -16.30 7.47 24.04
N GLU A 175 -16.77 8.51 24.71
CA GLU A 175 -18.19 8.64 25.09
C GLU A 175 -19.03 9.09 23.89
N LEU A 176 -18.50 9.99 23.05
CA LEU A 176 -19.18 10.52 21.88
C LEU A 176 -19.28 9.52 20.72
N LEU A 177 -18.24 8.69 20.56
CA LEU A 177 -18.14 7.68 19.51
C LEU A 177 -17.79 6.33 20.16
N PRO A 178 -18.76 5.54 20.64
CA PRO A 178 -18.49 4.30 21.37
C PRO A 178 -17.82 3.21 20.51
N GLU A 179 -18.05 3.20 19.21
CA GLU A 179 -17.48 2.23 18.27
C GLU A 179 -16.00 2.55 17.99
N ARG A 180 -15.14 1.53 18.09
CA ARG A 180 -13.68 1.69 18.01
C ARG A 180 -13.24 2.21 16.64
N THR A 181 -13.71 1.58 15.58
CA THR A 181 -13.41 1.93 14.19
C THR A 181 -13.96 3.30 13.81
N ALA A 182 -15.13 3.69 14.33
CA ALA A 182 -15.67 5.04 14.15
C ALA A 182 -14.74 6.11 14.73
N ARG A 183 -14.24 5.90 15.95
CA ARG A 183 -13.24 6.79 16.57
C ARG A 183 -11.94 6.84 15.82
N LEU A 184 -11.41 5.69 15.42
CA LEU A 184 -10.17 5.63 14.64
C LEU A 184 -10.33 6.38 13.32
N ALA A 185 -11.45 6.19 12.62
CA ALA A 185 -11.74 6.93 11.41
C ALA A 185 -11.84 8.44 11.67
N TYR A 186 -12.48 8.86 12.77
CA TYR A 186 -12.52 10.27 13.17
C TYR A 186 -11.11 10.84 13.37
N GLY A 187 -10.31 10.24 14.26
CA GLY A 187 -8.94 10.70 14.54
C GLY A 187 -8.05 10.70 13.29
N ARG A 188 -8.12 9.65 12.47
CA ARG A 188 -7.37 9.58 11.21
C ARG A 188 -7.84 10.59 10.16
N ASN A 189 -9.11 10.99 10.15
CA ASN A 189 -9.57 12.08 9.29
C ASN A 189 -9.02 13.43 9.76
N ARG A 190 -8.98 13.71 11.07
CA ARG A 190 -8.34 14.92 11.62
C ARG A 190 -6.86 14.98 11.25
N LEU A 191 -6.16 13.85 11.35
CA LEU A 191 -4.77 13.71 10.93
C LEU A 191 -4.58 13.92 9.43
N LEU A 192 -5.45 13.33 8.61
CA LEU A 192 -5.40 13.43 7.16
C LEU A 192 -5.63 14.87 6.70
N GLU A 193 -6.66 15.53 7.24
CA GLU A 193 -6.94 16.96 7.02
C GLU A 193 -5.69 17.78 7.33
N ARG A 194 -5.12 17.61 8.53
CA ARG A 194 -3.95 18.36 8.96
C ARG A 194 -2.72 18.09 8.09
N ALA A 195 -2.48 16.85 7.70
CA ALA A 195 -1.36 16.50 6.82
C ALA A 195 -1.48 17.14 5.43
N LEU A 196 -2.70 17.17 4.87
CA LEU A 196 -2.96 17.83 3.59
C LEU A 196 -2.84 19.36 3.68
N GLU A 197 -3.19 19.97 4.82
CA GLU A 197 -2.99 21.39 5.09
C GLU A 197 -1.51 21.78 5.21
N ILE A 198 -0.71 20.98 5.93
CA ILE A 198 0.75 21.17 6.02
C ILE A 198 1.38 21.10 4.63
N GLY A 199 0.86 20.19 3.80
CA GLY A 199 1.32 19.96 2.45
C GLY A 199 2.67 19.23 2.40
N GLY A 200 2.84 18.39 1.40
CA GLY A 200 4.06 17.61 1.19
C GLY A 200 3.93 16.67 0.00
N ASP A 201 5.00 15.95 -0.30
CA ASP A 201 4.98 14.94 -1.36
C ASP A 201 4.39 13.62 -0.85
N TYR A 202 4.66 13.30 0.42
CA TYR A 202 4.26 12.04 1.03
C TYR A 202 3.54 12.25 2.36
N VAL A 203 2.61 11.34 2.65
CA VAL A 203 2.03 11.13 3.98
C VAL A 203 2.38 9.72 4.42
N CYS A 204 2.85 9.55 5.65
CA CYS A 204 3.10 8.24 6.23
C CYS A 204 2.28 8.05 7.50
N VAL A 205 1.29 7.16 7.42
CA VAL A 205 0.47 6.78 8.57
C VAL A 205 1.26 5.76 9.39
N VAL A 206 1.31 5.93 10.70
CA VAL A 206 2.08 5.11 11.63
C VAL A 206 1.23 4.76 12.86
N ASP A 207 1.22 3.49 13.25
CA ASP A 207 0.67 3.09 14.54
C ASP A 207 1.70 3.35 15.64
N ILE A 208 1.29 4.12 16.65
CA ILE A 208 2.12 4.47 17.81
C ILE A 208 1.84 3.45 18.92
N ASP A 209 1.99 2.15 18.64
CA ASP A 209 1.61 1.07 19.55
C ASP A 209 2.68 -0.02 19.71
N GLY A 210 3.88 0.19 19.15
CA GLY A 210 5.04 -0.70 19.30
C GLY A 210 5.40 -1.50 18.06
N LEU A 211 4.74 -1.28 16.92
CA LEU A 211 5.15 -1.85 15.63
C LEU A 211 6.34 -1.13 14.98
N VAL A 212 6.53 0.13 15.35
CA VAL A 212 7.69 0.93 14.99
C VAL A 212 8.63 0.96 16.20
N THR A 213 9.71 0.20 16.10
CA THR A 213 10.69 -0.06 17.17
C THR A 213 12.05 0.56 16.82
N PRO A 214 13.03 0.55 17.73
CA PRO A 214 14.38 0.98 17.41
C PRO A 214 15.06 0.15 16.32
N GLU A 215 14.56 -1.03 15.96
CA GLU A 215 15.12 -1.90 14.92
C GLU A 215 14.26 -1.91 13.64
N HIS A 216 12.97 -1.58 13.76
CA HIS A 216 12.00 -1.73 12.68
C HIS A 216 11.13 -0.47 12.45
N PRO A 217 10.94 -0.04 11.19
CA PRO A 217 11.67 -0.47 10.02
C PRO A 217 13.12 0.04 10.05
N SER A 218 14.06 -0.74 9.51
CA SER A 218 15.41 -0.23 9.27
C SER A 218 15.38 0.85 8.18
N VAL A 219 16.41 1.72 8.14
CA VAL A 219 16.52 2.75 7.09
C VAL A 219 16.52 2.12 5.70
N ALA A 220 17.27 1.05 5.47
CA ALA A 220 17.30 0.36 4.18
C ALA A 220 15.92 -0.21 3.81
N SER A 221 15.21 -0.76 4.78
CA SER A 221 13.86 -1.29 4.60
C SER A 221 12.88 -0.20 4.19
N PHE A 222 12.90 0.96 4.86
CA PHE A 222 12.07 2.10 4.51
C PHE A 222 12.45 2.71 3.15
N LEU A 223 13.74 2.83 2.84
CA LEU A 223 14.24 3.33 1.55
C LEU A 223 13.86 2.45 0.36
N SER A 224 13.68 1.13 0.58
CA SER A 224 13.30 0.19 -0.49
C SER A 224 12.00 0.59 -1.22
N SER A 225 11.09 1.26 -0.52
CA SER A 225 9.84 1.78 -1.09
C SER A 225 10.08 2.91 -2.11
N PHE A 226 11.15 3.69 -1.95
CA PHE A 226 11.45 4.84 -2.81
C PHE A 226 12.34 4.51 -4.01
N ALA A 227 12.97 3.33 -4.02
CA ALA A 227 13.71 2.85 -5.18
C ALA A 227 12.83 2.71 -6.43
N LEU A 228 11.53 2.48 -6.23
CA LEU A 228 10.49 2.34 -7.26
C LEU A 228 9.40 3.42 -7.11
N GLU A 229 9.76 4.63 -6.68
CA GLU A 229 8.81 5.74 -6.38
C GLU A 229 7.79 6.01 -7.50
N SER A 230 8.20 5.87 -8.77
CA SER A 230 7.33 6.11 -9.92
C SER A 230 6.25 5.04 -10.13
N CYS A 231 6.30 3.92 -9.41
CA CYS A 231 5.47 2.74 -9.66
C CYS A 231 4.23 2.65 -8.77
N TRP A 232 4.13 3.42 -7.69
CA TRP A 232 3.08 3.29 -6.68
C TRP A 232 2.46 4.63 -6.30
N ASP A 233 1.25 4.56 -5.74
CA ASP A 233 0.54 5.69 -5.10
C ASP A 233 0.39 5.47 -3.60
N ALA A 234 0.32 4.21 -3.16
CA ALA A 234 0.57 3.83 -1.78
C ALA A 234 1.30 2.48 -1.67
N VAL A 235 2.14 2.35 -0.64
CA VAL A 235 2.91 1.14 -0.35
C VAL A 235 2.86 0.81 1.14
N PHE A 236 2.70 -0.49 1.41
CA PHE A 236 2.49 -1.03 2.74
C PHE A 236 3.58 -2.04 3.11
N PRO A 237 3.95 -2.11 4.40
CA PRO A 237 4.96 -3.02 4.86
C PRO A 237 4.43 -4.44 5.00
N VAL A 238 5.36 -5.36 5.20
CA VAL A 238 5.15 -6.68 5.80
C VAL A 238 5.65 -6.65 7.25
N ASN A 239 5.27 -7.64 8.05
CA ASN A 239 5.74 -7.74 9.44
C ASN A 239 6.94 -8.68 9.54
N ALA A 240 7.78 -8.47 10.57
CA ALA A 240 8.82 -9.41 10.98
C ALA A 240 8.19 -10.69 11.56
N GLY A 241 7.63 -11.52 10.69
CA GLY A 241 6.85 -12.70 11.03
C GLY A 241 5.56 -12.79 10.22
N MET A 242 4.51 -13.38 10.82
CA MET A 242 3.20 -13.46 10.18
C MET A 242 2.61 -12.06 9.99
N TYR A 243 2.00 -11.82 8.83
CA TYR A 243 1.28 -10.58 8.58
C TYR A 243 0.09 -10.45 9.53
N TYR A 244 0.08 -9.40 10.36
CA TYR A 244 -0.92 -9.31 11.45
C TYR A 244 -2.19 -8.58 11.03
N ASP A 245 -2.10 -7.55 10.17
CA ASP A 245 -3.25 -6.69 9.84
C ASP A 245 -4.11 -7.26 8.71
N VAL A 246 -4.60 -8.47 8.95
CA VAL A 246 -5.50 -9.18 8.04
C VAL A 246 -6.80 -8.39 7.82
N TRP A 247 -7.22 -7.55 8.77
CA TRP A 247 -8.47 -6.79 8.61
C TRP A 247 -8.35 -5.70 7.56
N ALA A 248 -7.19 -5.06 7.47
CA ALA A 248 -6.87 -4.13 6.40
C ALA A 248 -6.56 -4.79 5.05
N LEU A 249 -6.19 -6.08 5.01
CA LEU A 249 -5.81 -6.77 3.77
C LEU A 249 -7.02 -7.02 2.86
N ARG A 250 -6.96 -6.53 1.62
CA ARG A 250 -7.86 -6.94 0.54
C ARG A 250 -7.04 -7.24 -0.71
N HIS A 251 -7.23 -8.45 -1.21
CA HIS A 251 -6.62 -8.91 -2.45
C HIS A 251 -7.63 -9.82 -3.18
N PRO A 252 -7.84 -9.69 -4.50
CA PRO A 252 -8.90 -10.41 -5.24
C PRO A 252 -8.89 -11.93 -5.08
N VAL A 253 -7.71 -12.52 -4.90
CA VAL A 253 -7.53 -13.97 -4.68
C VAL A 253 -7.25 -14.32 -3.21
N LEU A 254 -6.19 -13.75 -2.62
CA LEU A 254 -5.73 -14.10 -1.27
C LEU A 254 -6.71 -13.69 -0.15
N CYS A 255 -7.32 -12.51 -0.23
CA CYS A 255 -8.22 -12.02 0.82
C CYS A 255 -9.35 -11.16 0.19
N PRO A 256 -10.30 -11.79 -0.52
CA PRO A 256 -11.30 -11.05 -1.32
C PRO A 256 -12.41 -10.42 -0.48
N ARG A 257 -12.56 -10.83 0.79
CA ARG A 257 -13.71 -10.48 1.64
C ARG A 257 -13.25 -10.01 3.01
N ASP A 258 -14.12 -9.27 3.67
CA ASP A 258 -13.98 -8.95 5.08
C ASP A 258 -14.12 -10.22 5.92
N TYR A 259 -13.00 -10.70 6.48
CA TYR A 259 -12.99 -11.92 7.27
C TYR A 259 -13.79 -11.81 8.57
N MET A 260 -13.93 -10.60 9.14
CA MET A 260 -14.79 -10.39 10.31
C MET A 260 -16.25 -10.65 9.96
N ARG A 261 -16.68 -10.22 8.76
CA ARG A 261 -18.02 -10.53 8.23
C ARG A 261 -18.19 -12.03 7.98
N LEU A 262 -17.17 -12.68 7.44
CA LEU A 262 -17.18 -14.14 7.25
C LEU A 262 -17.31 -14.88 8.59
N GLY A 263 -16.58 -14.40 9.61
CA GLY A 263 -16.67 -14.88 10.99
C GLY A 263 -18.10 -14.77 11.55
N THR A 264 -18.77 -13.62 11.37
CA THR A 264 -20.19 -13.48 11.78
C THR A 264 -21.12 -14.48 11.09
N VAL A 265 -20.90 -14.78 9.81
CA VAL A 265 -21.70 -15.78 9.09
C VAL A 265 -21.44 -17.19 9.63
N MET A 266 -20.21 -17.49 10.02
CA MET A 266 -19.80 -18.78 10.57
C MET A 266 -20.12 -18.95 12.06
N ASP A 267 -20.40 -17.86 12.78
CA ASP A 267 -20.62 -17.83 14.24
C ASP A 267 -21.72 -18.80 14.67
N ALA A 268 -22.85 -18.81 13.95
CA ALA A 268 -23.97 -19.71 14.24
C ALA A 268 -23.59 -21.20 14.21
N ALA A 269 -22.52 -21.57 13.50
CA ALA A 269 -22.05 -22.95 13.38
C ALA A 269 -20.85 -23.27 14.30
N LEU A 270 -19.95 -22.32 14.53
CA LEU A 270 -18.65 -22.56 15.17
C LEU A 270 -18.46 -21.84 16.51
N GLY A 271 -19.31 -20.86 16.82
CA GLY A 271 -19.08 -19.88 17.86
C GLY A 271 -18.01 -18.85 17.48
N GLN A 272 -18.17 -17.62 17.99
CA GLN A 272 -17.50 -16.43 17.47
C GLN A 272 -15.98 -16.55 17.41
N SER A 273 -15.35 -17.03 18.48
CA SER A 273 -13.89 -17.14 18.55
C SER A 273 -13.32 -18.09 17.49
N LEU A 274 -13.97 -19.24 17.30
CA LEU A 274 -13.52 -20.25 16.35
C LEU A 274 -13.84 -19.80 14.92
N ALA A 275 -15.00 -19.18 14.71
CA ALA A 275 -15.41 -18.61 13.43
C ALA A 275 -14.43 -17.55 12.91
N VAL A 276 -14.04 -16.59 13.75
CA VAL A 276 -13.08 -15.54 13.40
C VAL A 276 -11.70 -16.14 13.13
N HIS A 277 -11.24 -17.09 13.95
CA HIS A 277 -9.98 -17.79 13.71
C HIS A 277 -9.99 -18.47 12.33
N PHE A 278 -10.97 -19.33 12.04
CA PHE A 278 -11.08 -19.99 10.73
C PHE A 278 -11.15 -19.00 9.57
N ALA A 279 -11.86 -17.88 9.74
CA ALA A 279 -11.97 -16.85 8.71
C ALA A 279 -10.65 -16.11 8.43
N ALA A 280 -9.71 -16.09 9.39
CA ALA A 280 -8.43 -15.38 9.26
C ALA A 280 -7.22 -16.30 9.00
N SER A 281 -7.23 -17.54 9.46
CA SER A 281 -6.02 -18.37 9.52
C SER A 281 -5.39 -18.66 8.16
N TYR A 282 -6.19 -18.75 7.08
CA TYR A 282 -5.66 -19.05 5.75
C TYR A 282 -4.84 -17.91 5.11
N VAL A 283 -4.88 -16.70 5.70
CA VAL A 283 -4.11 -15.53 5.27
C VAL A 283 -3.07 -15.09 6.29
N GLN A 284 -2.85 -15.87 7.36
CA GLN A 284 -1.72 -15.68 8.27
C GLN A 284 -0.45 -16.26 7.63
N ILE A 285 0.11 -15.48 6.69
CA ILE A 285 1.27 -15.86 5.91
C ILE A 285 2.44 -14.91 6.18
N ASP A 286 3.66 -15.44 6.05
CA ASP A 286 4.86 -14.62 6.05
C ASP A 286 5.02 -13.95 4.68
N LEU A 287 4.55 -12.71 4.56
CA LEU A 287 4.62 -11.95 3.31
C LEU A 287 6.05 -11.52 2.93
N ARG A 288 7.06 -11.73 3.79
CA ARG A 288 8.47 -11.52 3.43
C ARG A 288 8.94 -12.52 2.36
N LEU A 289 8.23 -13.65 2.21
CA LEU A 289 8.53 -14.69 1.22
C LEU A 289 8.05 -14.36 -0.21
N LEU A 290 7.32 -13.25 -0.38
CA LEU A 290 6.94 -12.78 -1.70
C LEU A 290 8.18 -12.49 -2.55
N GLN A 291 8.16 -12.96 -3.80
CA GLN A 291 9.27 -12.77 -4.74
C GLN A 291 9.27 -11.39 -5.40
N ALA A 292 8.14 -10.69 -5.35
CA ALA A 292 7.94 -9.38 -5.95
C ALA A 292 6.89 -8.59 -5.15
N TRP A 293 6.75 -7.31 -5.48
CA TRP A 293 5.72 -6.46 -4.89
C TRP A 293 4.33 -7.00 -5.23
N LEU A 294 3.47 -7.11 -4.21
CA LEU A 294 2.13 -7.66 -4.37
C LEU A 294 1.12 -6.52 -4.58
N PRO A 295 0.47 -6.40 -5.75
CA PRO A 295 -0.64 -5.46 -5.91
C PRO A 295 -1.81 -5.85 -5.01
N VAL A 296 -2.38 -4.87 -4.30
CA VAL A 296 -3.50 -5.08 -3.38
C VAL A 296 -4.59 -4.04 -3.59
N ASP A 297 -5.80 -4.34 -3.15
CA ASP A 297 -6.87 -3.34 -3.06
C ASP A 297 -6.86 -2.60 -1.73
N SER A 298 -6.28 -3.20 -0.70
CA SER A 298 -6.02 -2.58 0.60
C SER A 298 -4.98 -3.40 1.35
N ALA A 299 -4.11 -2.74 2.12
CA ALA A 299 -3.27 -3.37 3.12
C ALA A 299 -2.89 -2.31 4.16
N PHE A 300 -2.44 -2.76 5.32
CA PHE A 300 -1.76 -1.89 6.29
C PHE A 300 -0.71 -2.74 7.00
N GLY A 301 -0.54 -2.64 8.31
CA GLY A 301 0.43 -3.44 9.05
C GLY A 301 1.33 -2.62 9.96
N GLY A 302 0.87 -1.49 10.47
CA GLY A 302 1.61 -0.62 11.40
C GLY A 302 2.18 0.64 10.75
N MET A 303 2.40 0.60 9.44
CA MET A 303 2.72 1.78 8.65
C MET A 303 2.02 1.74 7.30
N GLY A 304 1.80 2.90 6.70
CA GLY A 304 1.35 3.04 5.31
C GLY A 304 1.94 4.29 4.71
N LEU A 305 2.63 4.16 3.58
CA LEU A 305 3.27 5.27 2.88
C LEU A 305 2.44 5.63 1.65
N TYR A 306 2.07 6.89 1.52
CA TYR A 306 1.19 7.39 0.48
C TYR A 306 1.81 8.59 -0.22
N LYS A 307 1.58 8.74 -1.52
CA LYS A 307 1.72 10.03 -2.19
C LYS A 307 0.58 10.92 -1.70
N ALA A 308 0.91 12.13 -1.24
CA ALA A 308 -0.09 13.05 -0.68
C ALA A 308 -1.22 13.34 -1.68
N ALA A 309 -0.88 13.46 -2.97
CA ALA A 309 -1.85 13.67 -4.05
C ALA A 309 -2.91 12.54 -4.16
N ALA A 310 -2.54 11.29 -3.86
CA ALA A 310 -3.47 10.16 -3.92
C ALA A 310 -4.53 10.21 -2.80
N LEU A 311 -4.22 10.87 -1.69
CA LEU A 311 -5.11 11.02 -0.54
C LEU A 311 -6.10 12.19 -0.67
N ALA A 312 -5.88 13.10 -1.62
CA ALA A 312 -6.71 14.29 -1.78
C ALA A 312 -8.19 13.95 -1.96
N GLY A 313 -9.04 14.48 -1.06
CA GLY A 313 -10.49 14.25 -1.06
C GLY A 313 -10.92 12.83 -0.67
N ALA A 314 -10.02 11.98 -0.20
CA ALA A 314 -10.37 10.70 0.41
C ALA A 314 -10.64 10.88 1.91
N ARG A 315 -11.38 9.95 2.53
CA ARG A 315 -11.61 9.93 3.98
C ARG A 315 -11.73 8.53 4.54
N TYR A 316 -11.35 8.35 5.79
CA TYR A 316 -11.58 7.13 6.57
C TYR A 316 -13.06 7.00 6.93
N ILE A 317 -13.60 5.78 6.80
CA ILE A 317 -14.96 5.44 7.23
C ILE A 317 -14.87 4.16 8.07
N GLY A 318 -15.17 4.28 9.37
CA GLY A 318 -15.15 3.17 10.32
C GLY A 318 -16.48 2.45 10.49
N LEU A 319 -17.59 3.01 9.99
CA LEU A 319 -18.92 2.41 10.09
C LEU A 319 -19.60 2.29 8.73
N GLN A 320 -20.17 1.13 8.46
CA GLN A 320 -21.08 0.91 7.33
C GLN A 320 -22.27 0.09 7.81
N GLU A 321 -23.48 0.56 7.51
CA GLU A 321 -24.73 -0.11 7.94
C GLU A 321 -24.76 -0.38 9.46
N GLN A 322 -24.28 0.59 10.26
CA GLN A 322 -24.14 0.51 11.72
C GLN A 322 -23.17 -0.58 12.23
N ARG A 323 -22.36 -1.16 11.34
CA ARG A 323 -21.33 -2.15 11.69
C ARG A 323 -19.94 -1.53 11.59
N GLU A 324 -19.07 -1.91 12.53
CA GLU A 324 -17.64 -1.64 12.47
C GLU A 324 -16.99 -2.27 11.23
N VAL A 325 -16.24 -1.45 10.50
CA VAL A 325 -15.44 -1.86 9.34
C VAL A 325 -14.04 -1.30 9.48
N CYS A 326 -13.05 -1.99 8.90
CA CYS A 326 -11.70 -1.47 8.85
C CYS A 326 -11.66 -0.19 8.01
N GLU A 327 -11.33 0.92 8.66
CA GLU A 327 -11.28 2.25 8.08
C GLU A 327 -10.21 2.42 6.98
N HIS A 328 -9.13 1.63 7.01
CA HIS A 328 -8.14 1.61 5.92
C HIS A 328 -8.74 1.05 4.63
N VAL A 329 -9.57 0.00 4.72
CA VAL A 329 -10.21 -0.60 3.54
C VAL A 329 -11.13 0.40 2.85
N THR A 330 -11.88 1.19 3.62
CA THR A 330 -12.79 2.19 3.05
C THR A 330 -12.07 3.40 2.45
N LEU A 331 -10.93 3.80 3.03
CA LEU A 331 -10.03 4.78 2.42
C LEU A 331 -9.49 4.22 1.09
N HIS A 332 -8.86 3.05 1.11
CA HIS A 332 -8.22 2.46 -0.06
C HIS A 332 -9.19 2.18 -1.20
N ALA A 333 -10.44 1.80 -0.91
CA ALA A 333 -11.48 1.67 -1.92
C ALA A 333 -11.70 2.98 -2.71
N GLN A 334 -11.67 4.15 -2.05
CA GLN A 334 -11.77 5.46 -2.72
C GLN A 334 -10.54 5.75 -3.58
N LEU A 335 -9.35 5.43 -3.09
CA LEU A 335 -8.09 5.58 -3.83
C LEU A 335 -8.10 4.71 -5.09
N ARG A 336 -8.46 3.43 -4.96
CA ARG A 336 -8.57 2.46 -6.06
C ARG A 336 -9.62 2.89 -7.09
N ALA A 337 -10.77 3.42 -6.65
CA ALA A 337 -11.80 3.96 -7.55
C ALA A 337 -11.30 5.16 -8.38
N ARG A 338 -10.29 5.90 -7.88
CA ARG A 338 -9.59 6.98 -8.61
C ARG A 338 -8.37 6.47 -9.39
N GLY A 339 -8.19 5.17 -9.45
CA GLY A 339 -7.11 4.52 -10.17
C GLY A 339 -5.80 4.39 -9.40
N ALA A 340 -5.72 4.68 -8.10
CA ALA A 340 -4.46 4.58 -7.36
C ALA A 340 -3.85 3.15 -7.40
N ALA A 341 -2.53 3.08 -7.49
CA ALA A 341 -1.76 1.84 -7.49
C ALA A 341 -1.24 1.54 -6.07
N LEU A 342 -1.76 0.47 -5.48
CA LEU A 342 -1.50 0.07 -4.09
C LEU A 342 -0.70 -1.24 -4.06
N TYR A 343 0.35 -1.29 -3.24
CA TYR A 343 1.27 -2.43 -3.18
C TYR A 343 1.71 -2.79 -1.76
N ILE A 344 1.91 -4.07 -1.51
CA ILE A 344 2.75 -4.55 -0.41
C ILE A 344 4.17 -4.72 -0.92
N ASN A 345 5.14 -4.12 -0.23
CA ASN A 345 6.57 -4.27 -0.50
C ASN A 345 7.19 -5.26 0.49
N PRO A 346 7.67 -6.45 0.06
CA PRO A 346 8.25 -7.45 0.97
C PRO A 346 9.55 -7.02 1.64
N HIS A 347 10.21 -5.97 1.14
CA HIS A 347 11.43 -5.41 1.73
C HIS A 347 11.15 -4.26 2.70
N PHE A 348 9.92 -3.74 2.75
CA PHE A 348 9.47 -2.79 3.76
C PHE A 348 8.93 -3.58 4.96
N VAL A 349 9.73 -3.72 6.01
CA VAL A 349 9.50 -4.65 7.13
C VAL A 349 9.39 -3.84 8.40
N VAL A 350 8.23 -3.94 9.05
CA VAL A 350 7.99 -3.39 10.40
C VAL A 350 7.91 -4.52 11.41
N ALA A 351 7.92 -4.22 12.71
CA ALA A 351 7.89 -5.26 13.74
C ALA A 351 6.57 -6.06 13.69
N SER A 352 6.50 -7.14 14.46
CA SER A 352 5.29 -7.92 14.68
C SER A 352 4.87 -7.88 16.14
N HIS A 353 3.57 -7.94 16.39
CA HIS A 353 3.05 -8.15 17.74
C HIS A 353 3.40 -9.57 18.21
N GLY A 354 4.42 -9.73 19.06
CA GLY A 354 4.80 -11.02 19.65
C GLY A 354 6.29 -11.35 19.65
N GLY A 355 7.15 -10.54 19.03
CA GLY A 355 8.57 -10.87 18.87
C GLY A 355 8.78 -12.04 17.89
N GLU A 356 10.01 -12.20 17.40
CA GLU A 356 10.36 -13.32 16.52
C GLU A 356 10.21 -14.65 17.27
N GLY A 357 9.05 -15.30 17.15
CA GLY A 357 8.82 -16.66 17.65
C GLY A 357 7.63 -16.88 18.58
N ASN A 358 6.78 -15.90 18.84
CA ASN A 358 5.58 -16.13 19.66
C ASN A 358 4.30 -16.09 18.80
N PRO A 359 3.45 -17.14 18.82
CA PRO A 359 2.18 -17.10 18.10
C PRO A 359 1.34 -15.91 18.59
N VAL A 360 0.87 -15.11 17.64
CA VAL A 360 -0.01 -13.96 17.86
C VAL A 360 -1.22 -14.42 18.66
N THR A 361 -1.32 -13.99 19.92
CA THR A 361 -2.54 -14.15 20.71
C THR A 361 -3.49 -13.03 20.29
N HIS A 362 -4.60 -13.42 19.65
CA HIS A 362 -5.66 -12.49 19.29
C HIS A 362 -6.18 -11.80 20.56
N ARG A 363 -6.02 -10.47 20.64
CA ARG A 363 -6.95 -9.68 21.45
C ARG A 363 -8.19 -9.43 20.58
N PRO A 364 -9.38 -9.83 21.05
CA PRO A 364 -10.64 -9.66 20.33
C PRO A 364 -10.99 -8.20 20.06
#